data_AF-A0A217EFQ6-F1
#
_entry.id   AF-A0A217EFQ6-F1
#
_cell.length_a   1.000
_cell.length_b   1.000
_cell.length_c   1.000
_cell.angle_alpha   90.00
_cell.angle_beta   90.00
_cell.angle_gamma   90.00
#
_symmetry.space_group_name_H-M   'P 1'
#
loop_
_entity.id
_entity.type
_entity.pdbx_description
1 polymer ?
#
loop_
_entity_poly.entity_id
_entity_poly.type
_entity_poly.pdbx_seq_one_letter_code
_entity_poly.pdbx_strand_id
1 'polypeptide(L)'
;MNKKDLLNHIRQEFKDVILGDSYTLVEEDYADTAYWHFDKEHIDSNLTSEEWNAKEINFLKTSNLFQEDIEEAIRSILEKRKMSNRFLNPLEIPPTYLDKYFTGFSYLKPEGYIFYTPSMMLYVLENSEEALRWNGFTWWLFRLNRNDSNRVFKCLTKNQLNILTEFLKYLIGLNTINKFDKGEDIRAVLKKIQSFKSE
;
A
#
# COMPACT_ATOMS: atom_id res chain seq x y z
N MET A 1 19.22 -8.68 -12.05
CA MET A 1 19.56 -9.30 -10.76
C MET A 1 18.84 -10.64 -10.61
N ASN A 2 19.39 -11.66 -9.92
CA ASN A 2 18.66 -12.91 -9.68
C ASN A 2 17.68 -12.76 -8.49
N LYS A 3 16.75 -13.72 -8.31
CA LYS A 3 15.73 -13.70 -7.24
C LYS A 3 16.34 -13.60 -5.84
N LYS A 4 17.41 -14.35 -5.56
CA LYS A 4 18.04 -14.41 -4.23
C LYS A 4 18.67 -13.06 -3.86
N ASP A 5 19.36 -12.44 -4.81
CA ASP A 5 19.97 -11.12 -4.61
C ASP A 5 18.91 -10.04 -4.42
N LEU A 6 17.81 -10.08 -5.18
CA LEU A 6 16.67 -9.17 -5.00
C LEU A 6 16.05 -9.29 -3.61
N LEU A 7 15.77 -10.50 -3.15
CA LEU A 7 15.23 -10.73 -1.80
C LEU A 7 16.13 -10.12 -0.72
N ASN A 8 17.44 -10.32 -0.83
CA ASN A 8 18.40 -9.78 0.13
C ASN A 8 18.45 -8.25 0.09
N HIS A 9 18.52 -7.65 -1.09
CA HIS A 9 18.56 -6.19 -1.24
C HIS A 9 17.26 -5.53 -0.74
N ILE A 10 16.09 -6.11 -1.04
CA ILE A 10 14.81 -5.61 -0.51
C ILE A 10 14.83 -5.62 1.02
N ARG A 11 15.23 -6.72 1.64
CA ARG A 11 15.30 -6.82 3.11
C ARG A 11 16.27 -5.80 3.69
N GLN A 12 17.43 -5.60 3.08
CA GLN A 12 18.46 -4.69 3.61
C GLN A 12 18.07 -3.21 3.49
N GLU A 13 17.43 -2.84 2.38
CA GLU A 13 17.22 -1.42 2.05
C GLU A 13 15.87 -0.88 2.52
N PHE A 14 14.95 -1.77 2.92
CA PHE A 14 13.63 -1.38 3.42
C PHE A 14 13.40 -1.71 4.91
N LYS A 15 14.31 -2.42 5.60
CA LYS A 15 14.12 -2.80 7.02
C LYS A 15 13.85 -1.64 7.98
N ASP A 16 14.38 -0.46 7.69
CA ASP A 16 14.30 0.71 8.57
C ASP A 16 13.22 1.72 8.11
N VAL A 17 12.41 1.35 7.09
CA VAL A 17 11.29 2.19 6.66
C VAL A 17 10.21 2.16 7.74
N ILE A 18 9.77 3.35 8.14
CA ILE A 18 8.70 3.54 9.13
C ILE A 18 7.47 4.17 8.49
N LEU A 19 6.27 3.84 8.97
CA LEU A 19 5.03 4.46 8.49
C LEU A 19 4.95 5.96 8.88
N GLY A 20 5.50 6.31 10.04
CA GLY A 20 5.42 7.66 10.61
C GLY A 20 3.97 8.05 10.92
N ASP A 21 3.60 9.30 10.62
CA ASP A 21 2.24 9.83 10.81
C ASP A 21 1.29 9.57 9.63
N SER A 22 1.67 8.69 8.71
CA SER A 22 0.82 8.30 7.58
C SER A 22 -0.35 7.45 8.05
N TYR A 23 -1.47 7.51 7.32
CA TYR A 23 -2.60 6.62 7.51
C TYR A 23 -2.20 5.17 7.24
N THR A 24 -2.80 4.24 7.98
CA THR A 24 -2.58 2.81 7.76
C THR A 24 -3.27 2.35 6.47
N LEU A 25 -2.84 1.23 5.89
CA LEU A 25 -3.46 0.69 4.67
C LEU A 25 -4.95 0.40 4.88
N VAL A 26 -5.32 -0.17 6.03
CA VAL A 26 -6.71 -0.44 6.38
C VAL A 26 -7.52 0.85 6.48
N GLU A 27 -6.95 1.89 7.11
CA GLU A 27 -7.59 3.20 7.26
C GLU A 27 -7.83 3.90 5.92
N GLU A 28 -6.93 3.73 4.94
CA GLU A 28 -7.15 4.22 3.58
C GLU A 28 -8.12 3.34 2.74
N ASP A 29 -8.41 2.11 3.19
CA ASP A 29 -9.27 1.15 2.48
C ASP A 29 -10.74 1.22 2.94
N TYR A 30 -11.02 1.21 4.25
CA TYR A 30 -12.40 1.21 4.75
C TYR A 30 -13.02 2.61 4.81
N ALA A 31 -12.19 3.63 5.07
CA ALA A 31 -12.64 5.01 5.09
C ALA A 31 -12.26 5.62 3.75
N ASP A 32 -13.18 5.61 2.79
CA ASP A 32 -13.04 6.07 1.39
C ASP A 32 -12.54 7.55 1.34
N THR A 33 -11.26 7.71 1.69
CA THR A 33 -10.46 8.85 2.17
C THR A 33 -10.56 9.20 3.68
N ALA A 34 -9.69 8.58 4.50
CA ALA A 34 -9.46 8.84 5.95
C ALA A 34 -9.36 10.32 6.37
N TYR A 35 -8.99 11.19 5.41
CA TYR A 35 -8.99 12.64 5.55
C TYR A 35 -10.36 13.24 5.95
N TRP A 36 -11.49 12.60 5.61
CA TRP A 36 -12.83 13.04 6.06
C TRP A 36 -13.14 12.74 7.53
N HIS A 37 -12.43 11.79 8.15
CA HIS A 37 -12.68 11.40 9.54
C HIS A 37 -11.95 12.33 10.53
N PHE A 38 -10.75 12.81 10.17
CA PHE A 38 -9.88 13.51 11.11
C PHE A 38 -9.35 14.88 10.63
N ASP A 39 -9.23 15.08 9.32
CA ASP A 39 -8.53 16.24 8.78
C ASP A 39 -9.46 17.25 8.05
N LYS A 40 -10.72 16.89 7.79
CA LYS A 40 -11.77 17.77 7.26
C LYS A 40 -13.10 17.54 7.94
N GLU A 41 -13.83 18.62 8.23
CA GLU A 41 -15.24 18.52 8.60
C GLU A 41 -16.04 17.94 7.43
N HIS A 42 -16.91 16.97 7.71
CA HIS A 42 -17.89 16.49 6.75
C HIS A 42 -18.86 17.64 6.42
N ILE A 43 -18.68 18.25 5.26
CA ILE A 43 -19.48 19.40 4.80
C ILE A 43 -20.94 19.00 4.51
N ASP A 44 -21.25 17.70 4.45
CA ASP A 44 -22.48 17.18 3.82
C ASP A 44 -23.35 16.29 4.73
N SER A 45 -23.14 16.28 6.05
CA SER A 45 -24.01 15.52 6.96
C SER A 45 -24.88 16.44 7.82
N ASN A 46 -26.20 16.29 7.72
CA ASN A 46 -27.16 16.78 8.72
C ASN A 46 -27.07 16.05 10.08
N LEU A 47 -25.95 15.35 10.34
CA LEU A 47 -25.70 14.57 11.54
C LEU A 47 -24.76 15.33 12.46
N THR A 48 -25.00 15.23 13.76
CA THR A 48 -24.02 15.60 14.79
C THR A 48 -22.81 14.65 14.75
N SER A 49 -21.69 15.08 15.35
CA SER A 49 -20.50 14.23 15.47
C SER A 49 -20.80 12.92 16.22
N GLU A 50 -21.67 12.96 17.24
CA GLU A 50 -22.09 11.78 18.00
C GLU A 50 -22.89 10.79 17.14
N GLU A 51 -23.86 11.27 16.36
CA GLU A 51 -24.67 10.45 15.46
C GLU A 51 -23.82 9.81 14.36
N TRP A 52 -22.87 10.57 13.83
CA TRP A 52 -21.96 10.07 12.82
C TRP A 52 -21.01 9.00 13.37
N ASN A 53 -20.40 9.23 14.53
CA ASN A 53 -19.56 8.24 15.21
C ASN A 53 -20.34 6.95 15.51
N ALA A 54 -21.59 7.05 15.95
CA ALA A 54 -22.43 5.90 16.21
C ALA A 54 -22.72 5.09 14.93
N LYS A 55 -23.00 5.78 13.81
CA LYS A 55 -23.21 5.14 12.51
C LYS A 55 -21.96 4.43 12.02
N GLU A 56 -20.80 5.07 12.15
CA GLU A 56 -19.52 4.51 11.71
C GLU A 56 -19.12 3.29 12.52
N ILE A 57 -19.22 3.36 13.85
CA ILE A 57 -18.96 2.21 14.73
C ILE A 57 -19.88 1.04 14.38
N ASN A 58 -21.14 1.30 14.03
CA ASN A 58 -22.06 0.24 13.61
C ASN A 58 -21.67 -0.37 12.26
N PHE A 59 -21.27 0.46 11.29
CA PHE A 59 -20.74 -0.02 10.01
C PHE A 59 -19.53 -0.93 10.22
N LEU A 60 -18.53 -0.48 10.99
CA LEU A 60 -17.33 -1.25 11.31
C LEU A 60 -17.64 -2.61 11.95
N LYS A 61 -18.59 -2.68 12.88
CA LYS A 61 -19.03 -3.94 13.51
C LYS A 61 -19.66 -4.94 12.55
N THR A 62 -20.17 -4.47 11.41
CA THR A 62 -20.78 -5.31 10.36
C THR A 62 -19.89 -5.49 9.13
N SER A 63 -18.72 -4.85 9.14
CA SER A 63 -17.76 -4.88 8.04
C SER A 63 -17.08 -6.25 7.95
N ASN A 64 -16.48 -6.52 6.80
CA ASN A 64 -15.64 -7.71 6.61
C ASN A 64 -14.17 -7.44 6.95
N LEU A 65 -13.84 -6.42 7.75
CA LEU A 65 -12.46 -6.15 8.19
C LEU A 65 -11.96 -7.26 9.13
N PHE A 66 -10.66 -7.33 9.40
CA PHE A 66 -10.16 -8.21 10.47
C PHE A 66 -10.61 -7.67 11.84
N GLN A 67 -10.86 -8.58 12.77
CA GLN A 67 -11.40 -8.23 14.09
C GLN A 67 -10.51 -7.24 14.84
N GLU A 68 -9.19 -7.43 14.77
CA GLU A 68 -8.21 -6.54 15.42
C GLU A 68 -8.22 -5.13 14.80
N ASP A 69 -8.48 -5.04 13.49
CA ASP A 69 -8.54 -3.77 12.78
C ASP A 69 -9.87 -3.04 13.06
N ILE A 70 -10.97 -3.79 13.26
CA ILE A 70 -12.26 -3.24 13.73
C ILE A 70 -12.10 -2.61 15.12
N GLU A 71 -11.46 -3.34 16.04
CA GLU A 71 -11.24 -2.87 17.41
C GLU A 71 -10.40 -1.60 17.46
N GLU A 72 -9.34 -1.54 16.63
CA GLU A 72 -8.50 -0.36 16.53
C GLU A 72 -9.21 0.81 15.85
N ALA A 73 -9.99 0.58 14.80
CA ALA A 73 -10.77 1.63 14.13
C ALA A 73 -11.84 2.22 15.06
N ILE A 74 -12.55 1.40 15.83
CA ILE A 74 -13.51 1.89 16.84
C ILE A 74 -12.79 2.71 17.90
N ARG A 75 -11.63 2.24 18.39
CA ARG A 75 -10.85 2.96 19.39
C ARG A 75 -10.34 4.30 18.85
N SER A 76 -9.85 4.34 17.62
CA SER A 76 -9.33 5.55 16.98
C SER A 76 -10.42 6.62 16.83
N ILE A 77 -11.65 6.23 16.48
CA ILE A 77 -12.83 7.12 16.45
C ILE A 77 -13.15 7.67 17.85
N LEU A 78 -13.24 6.80 18.87
CA LEU A 78 -13.58 7.21 20.23
C LEU A 78 -12.52 8.13 20.84
N GLU A 79 -11.25 7.90 20.53
CA GLU A 79 -10.10 8.67 21.02
C GLU A 79 -9.72 9.85 20.12
N LYS A 80 -10.41 10.05 18.99
CA LYS A 80 -10.18 11.13 18.00
C LYS A 80 -8.73 11.18 17.51
N ARG A 81 -8.18 10.03 17.12
CA ARG A 81 -6.83 9.89 16.57
C ARG A 81 -6.83 8.96 15.36
N LYS A 82 -5.73 8.96 14.60
CA LYS A 82 -5.48 7.97 13.55
C LYS A 82 -5.36 6.56 14.15
N MET A 83 -5.63 5.56 13.32
CA MET A 83 -5.34 4.17 13.69
C MET A 83 -3.85 3.97 13.94
N SER A 84 -3.54 3.25 15.01
CA SER A 84 -2.19 2.77 15.26
C SER A 84 -1.87 1.65 14.26
N ASN A 85 -0.72 1.74 13.61
CA ASN A 85 -0.27 0.68 12.74
C ASN A 85 0.11 -0.54 13.56
N ARG A 86 -0.52 -1.68 13.30
CA ARG A 86 -0.20 -2.94 13.99
C ARG A 86 1.14 -3.55 13.59
N PHE A 87 1.75 -3.06 12.50
CA PHE A 87 3.02 -3.56 11.99
C PHE A 87 4.15 -2.56 12.24
N LEU A 88 5.16 -2.96 12.99
CA LEU A 88 6.37 -2.16 13.18
C LEU A 88 7.41 -2.43 12.09
N ASN A 89 7.47 -3.67 11.59
CA ASN A 89 8.43 -4.10 10.58
C ASN A 89 7.76 -4.14 9.19
N PRO A 90 8.22 -3.33 8.20
CA PRO A 90 7.65 -3.32 6.86
C PRO A 90 7.92 -4.60 6.07
N LEU A 91 8.76 -5.51 6.57
CA LEU A 91 9.08 -6.79 5.94
C LEU A 91 8.17 -7.94 6.39
N GLU A 92 7.38 -7.74 7.45
CA GLU A 92 6.59 -8.80 8.12
C GLU A 92 5.08 -8.63 7.93
N ILE A 93 4.66 -7.76 7.02
CA ILE A 93 3.24 -7.51 6.76
C ILE A 93 2.66 -8.72 6.02
N PRO A 94 1.63 -9.39 6.58
CA PRO A 94 1.03 -10.57 5.98
C PRO A 94 0.48 -10.27 4.58
N PRO A 95 0.73 -11.13 3.60
CA PRO A 95 0.19 -10.96 2.26
C PRO A 95 -1.35 -10.84 2.28
N THR A 96 -2.04 -11.62 3.11
CA THR A 96 -3.50 -11.55 3.26
C THR A 96 -4.01 -10.19 3.75
N TYR A 97 -3.21 -9.44 4.51
CA TYR A 97 -3.54 -8.06 4.90
C TYR A 97 -3.43 -7.11 3.71
N LEU A 98 -2.36 -7.23 2.93
CA LEU A 98 -2.14 -6.40 1.74
C LEU A 98 -3.21 -6.64 0.66
N ASP A 99 -3.67 -7.89 0.52
CA ASP A 99 -4.71 -8.24 -0.44
C ASP A 99 -6.12 -7.97 0.06
N LYS A 100 -6.36 -7.95 1.37
CA LYS A 100 -7.67 -7.60 1.94
C LYS A 100 -7.96 -6.10 1.82
N TYR A 101 -6.95 -5.27 2.10
CA TYR A 101 -7.06 -3.81 2.12
C TYR A 101 -6.48 -3.17 0.87
N PHE A 102 -6.67 -3.83 -0.27
CA PHE A 102 -5.98 -3.51 -1.51
C PHE A 102 -6.37 -2.15 -2.08
N THR A 103 -7.57 -1.65 -1.82
CA THR A 103 -8.01 -0.37 -2.38
C THR A 103 -7.29 0.81 -1.73
N GLY A 104 -6.87 0.65 -0.46
CA GLY A 104 -6.08 1.64 0.27
C GLY A 104 -4.77 2.03 -0.41
N PHE A 105 -4.17 1.16 -1.24
CA PHE A 105 -2.97 1.51 -2.02
C PHE A 105 -3.17 2.71 -2.94
N SER A 106 -4.39 2.97 -3.40
CA SER A 106 -4.68 4.11 -4.26
C SER A 106 -4.53 5.45 -3.54
N TYR A 107 -4.81 5.48 -2.24
CA TYR A 107 -4.94 6.74 -1.48
C TYR A 107 -3.76 7.01 -0.57
N LEU A 108 -2.98 5.98 -0.21
CA LEU A 108 -1.76 6.13 0.57
C LEU A 108 -0.89 7.29 0.06
N LYS A 109 -0.52 8.16 1.00
CA LYS A 109 0.57 9.12 0.82
C LYS A 109 1.85 8.36 0.45
N PRO A 110 2.79 8.99 -0.29
CA PRO A 110 4.03 8.37 -0.72
C PRO A 110 4.78 7.58 0.37
N GLU A 111 4.88 8.14 1.57
CA GLU A 111 5.58 7.55 2.72
C GLU A 111 4.90 6.26 3.18
N GLY A 112 3.57 6.28 3.34
CA GLY A 112 2.78 5.10 3.66
C GLY A 112 2.88 4.02 2.58
N TYR A 113 2.85 4.41 1.31
CA TYR A 113 3.03 3.47 0.20
C TYR A 113 4.38 2.75 0.25
N ILE A 114 5.47 3.47 0.54
CA ILE A 114 6.81 2.90 0.63
C ILE A 114 6.91 1.91 1.79
N PHE A 115 6.22 2.15 2.91
CA PHE A 115 6.17 1.23 4.05
C PHE A 115 5.60 -0.15 3.68
N TYR A 116 4.52 -0.22 2.90
CA TYR A 116 3.91 -1.50 2.50
C TYR A 116 4.57 -2.17 1.28
N THR A 117 5.36 -1.41 0.52
CA THR A 117 6.00 -1.86 -0.72
C THR A 117 6.93 -3.09 -0.56
N PRO A 118 7.84 -3.17 0.43
CA PRO A 118 8.74 -4.32 0.55
C PRO A 118 8.03 -5.64 0.80
N SER A 119 7.03 -5.72 1.70
CA SER A 119 6.25 -6.96 1.88
C SER A 119 5.55 -7.41 0.60
N MET A 120 5.01 -6.47 -0.20
CA MET A 120 4.43 -6.80 -1.51
C MET A 120 5.48 -7.40 -2.45
N MET A 121 6.65 -6.76 -2.59
CA MET A 121 7.73 -7.26 -3.46
C MET A 121 8.25 -8.62 -3.00
N LEU A 122 8.45 -8.81 -1.69
CA LEU A 122 8.90 -10.08 -1.12
C LEU A 122 7.91 -11.20 -1.43
N TYR A 123 6.61 -10.96 -1.19
CA TYR A 123 5.58 -11.94 -1.46
C TYR A 123 5.51 -12.33 -2.94
N VAL A 124 5.58 -11.35 -3.85
CA VAL A 124 5.60 -11.61 -5.30
C VAL A 124 6.83 -12.41 -5.72
N LEU A 125 8.01 -12.10 -5.17
CA LEU A 125 9.22 -12.87 -5.45
C LEU A 125 9.09 -14.31 -4.97
N GLU A 126 8.55 -14.52 -3.77
CA GLU A 126 8.43 -15.85 -3.16
C GLU A 126 7.33 -16.69 -3.82
N ASN A 127 6.21 -16.09 -4.24
CA ASN A 127 4.98 -16.77 -4.68
C ASN A 127 4.45 -16.25 -6.03
N SER A 128 5.32 -16.06 -7.01
CA SER A 128 5.04 -15.32 -8.25
C SER A 128 3.80 -15.76 -9.05
N GLU A 129 3.42 -17.04 -9.04
CA GLU A 129 2.23 -17.49 -9.79
C GLU A 129 0.90 -17.06 -9.15
N GLU A 130 0.86 -17.06 -7.82
CA GLU A 130 -0.32 -16.73 -7.04
C GLU A 130 -0.41 -15.21 -6.84
N ALA A 131 0.69 -14.59 -6.43
CA ALA A 131 0.76 -13.18 -6.08
C ALA A 131 0.38 -12.24 -7.25
N LEU A 132 0.68 -12.63 -8.49
CA LEU A 132 0.32 -11.81 -9.66
C LEU A 132 -1.20 -11.76 -9.93
N ARG A 133 -1.99 -12.66 -9.34
CA ARG A 133 -3.46 -12.67 -9.44
C ARG A 133 -4.14 -11.84 -8.35
N TRP A 134 -3.39 -11.43 -7.35
CA TRP A 134 -3.94 -10.75 -6.19
C TRP A 134 -4.34 -9.32 -6.50
N ASN A 135 -5.41 -8.87 -5.85
CA ASN A 135 -5.87 -7.49 -5.93
C ASN A 135 -4.82 -6.57 -5.32
N GLY A 136 -4.20 -6.98 -4.21
CA GLY A 136 -3.11 -6.25 -3.56
C GLY A 136 -1.99 -5.90 -4.55
N PHE A 137 -1.50 -6.87 -5.33
CA PHE A 137 -0.47 -6.59 -6.34
C PHE A 137 -0.98 -5.67 -7.45
N THR A 138 -2.21 -5.89 -7.93
CA THR A 138 -2.81 -5.06 -8.98
C THR A 138 -2.91 -3.60 -8.56
N TRP A 139 -3.38 -3.33 -7.34
CA TRP A 139 -3.55 -1.98 -6.82
C TRP A 139 -2.23 -1.34 -6.40
N TRP A 140 -1.30 -2.12 -5.85
CA TRP A 140 0.07 -1.68 -5.61
C TRP A 140 0.75 -1.22 -6.91
N LEU A 141 0.62 -2.00 -7.99
CA LEU A 141 1.18 -1.65 -9.30
C LEU A 141 0.47 -0.46 -9.93
N PHE A 142 -0.87 -0.42 -9.85
CA PHE A 142 -1.68 0.69 -10.33
C PHE A 142 -1.23 2.02 -9.73
N ARG A 143 -0.93 2.06 -8.42
CA ARG A 143 -0.43 3.26 -7.73
C ARG A 143 0.87 3.79 -8.35
N LEU A 144 1.81 2.93 -8.74
CA LEU A 144 3.05 3.32 -9.46
C LEU A 144 2.77 3.85 -10.85
N ASN A 145 1.64 3.47 -11.45
CA ASN A 145 1.24 3.90 -12.77
C ASN A 145 0.30 5.13 -12.76
N ARG A 146 0.00 5.72 -11.60
CA ARG A 146 -0.78 6.96 -11.54
C ARG A 146 0.02 8.16 -12.07
N ASN A 147 -0.69 9.25 -12.36
CA ASN A 147 -0.11 10.50 -12.87
C ASN A 147 0.80 11.20 -11.85
N ASP A 148 0.55 10.98 -10.55
CA ASP A 148 1.32 11.57 -9.45
C ASP A 148 2.43 10.64 -8.90
N SER A 149 2.76 9.57 -9.63
CA SER A 149 3.80 8.59 -9.26
C SER A 149 5.18 9.19 -9.00
N ASN A 150 5.52 10.33 -9.62
CA ASN A 150 6.75 11.07 -9.32
C ASN A 150 6.86 11.45 -7.83
N ARG A 151 5.74 11.66 -7.12
CA ARG A 151 5.75 11.90 -5.67
C ARG A 151 6.21 10.68 -4.90
N VAL A 152 5.82 9.48 -5.33
CA VAL A 152 6.28 8.21 -4.74
C VAL A 152 7.78 8.02 -5.02
N PHE A 153 8.22 8.25 -6.24
CA PHE A 153 9.63 8.07 -6.61
C PHE A 153 10.58 9.02 -5.86
N LYS A 154 10.12 10.25 -5.55
CA LYS A 154 10.88 11.21 -4.74
C LYS A 154 11.09 10.78 -3.29
N CYS A 155 10.20 9.96 -2.74
CA CYS A 155 10.32 9.49 -1.35
C CYS A 155 11.17 8.22 -1.23
N LEU A 156 11.53 7.56 -2.34
CA LEU A 156 12.46 6.45 -2.36
C LEU A 156 13.91 6.95 -2.37
N THR A 157 14.79 6.31 -1.61
CA THR A 157 16.24 6.53 -1.81
C THR A 157 16.65 6.06 -3.20
N LYS A 158 17.79 6.55 -3.70
CA LYS A 158 18.33 6.10 -5.00
C LYS A 158 18.49 4.58 -5.07
N ASN A 159 18.91 3.94 -3.98
CA ASN A 159 19.05 2.48 -3.90
C ASN A 159 17.68 1.79 -3.92
N GLN A 160 16.72 2.24 -3.12
CA GLN A 160 15.36 1.69 -3.11
C GLN A 160 14.69 1.79 -4.48
N LEU A 161 14.85 2.92 -5.18
CA LEU A 161 14.33 3.09 -6.54
C LEU A 161 15.02 2.15 -7.54
N ASN A 162 16.33 1.94 -7.40
CA ASN A 162 17.07 0.98 -8.22
C ASN A 162 16.59 -0.46 -7.96
N ILE A 163 16.32 -0.83 -6.71
CA ILE A 163 15.80 -2.15 -6.33
C ILE A 163 14.40 -2.35 -6.91
N LEU A 164 13.52 -1.36 -6.77
CA LEU A 164 12.20 -1.39 -7.41
C LEU A 164 12.32 -1.58 -8.93
N THR A 165 13.25 -0.86 -9.57
CA THR A 165 13.52 -1.00 -11.02
C THR A 165 13.93 -2.44 -11.37
N GLU A 166 14.88 -3.02 -10.62
CA GLU A 166 15.37 -4.38 -10.88
C GLU A 166 14.34 -5.46 -10.56
N PHE A 167 13.50 -5.25 -9.53
CA PHE A 167 12.34 -6.10 -9.24
C PHE A 167 11.35 -6.11 -10.41
N LEU A 168 10.95 -4.93 -10.91
CA LEU A 168 10.03 -4.81 -12.05
C LEU A 168 10.59 -5.46 -13.32
N LYS A 169 11.89 -5.25 -13.62
CA LYS A 169 12.56 -5.94 -14.74
C LYS A 169 12.59 -7.46 -14.57
N TYR A 170 12.82 -7.94 -13.34
CA TYR A 170 12.77 -9.36 -13.04
C TYR A 170 11.39 -9.95 -13.36
N LEU A 171 10.30 -9.26 -12.99
CA LEU A 171 8.94 -9.69 -13.31
C LEU A 171 8.67 -9.78 -14.82
N ILE A 172 9.18 -8.84 -15.62
CA ILE A 172 9.06 -8.90 -17.10
C ILE A 172 9.72 -10.16 -17.68
N GLY A 173 10.78 -10.66 -17.04
CA GLY A 173 11.45 -11.90 -17.43
C GLY A 173 10.68 -13.18 -17.08
N LEU A 174 9.60 -13.10 -16.31
CA LEU A 174 8.80 -14.26 -15.92
C LEU A 174 7.75 -14.58 -17.00
N ASN A 175 7.69 -15.84 -17.45
CA ASN A 175 6.66 -16.29 -18.39
C ASN A 175 5.23 -16.07 -17.86
N THR A 176 5.05 -16.11 -16.54
CA THR A 176 3.76 -15.93 -15.86
C THR A 176 3.21 -14.51 -16.00
N ILE A 177 4.05 -13.49 -16.23
CA ILE A 177 3.59 -12.11 -16.34
C ILE A 177 2.69 -11.88 -17.56
N ASN A 178 3.01 -12.56 -18.67
CA ASN A 178 2.25 -12.50 -19.91
C ASN A 178 0.90 -13.22 -19.78
N LYS A 179 0.80 -14.19 -18.87
CA LYS A 179 -0.45 -14.91 -18.59
C LYS A 179 -1.48 -14.03 -17.86
N PHE A 180 -1.02 -13.06 -17.08
CA PHE A 180 -1.88 -12.20 -16.24
C PHE A 180 -2.04 -10.77 -16.77
N ASP A 181 -1.54 -10.50 -17.98
CA ASP A 181 -1.64 -9.21 -18.66
C ASP A 181 -1.13 -8.01 -17.84
N LYS A 182 -0.11 -8.24 -17.00
CA LYS A 182 0.54 -7.18 -16.19
C LYS A 182 1.80 -6.61 -16.85
N GLY A 183 2.22 -7.19 -17.98
CA GLY A 183 3.47 -6.84 -18.66
C GLY A 183 3.51 -5.39 -19.14
N GLU A 184 2.41 -4.90 -19.72
CA GLU A 184 2.33 -3.52 -20.21
C GLU A 184 2.35 -2.49 -19.07
N ASP A 185 1.62 -2.74 -17.98
CA ASP A 185 1.63 -1.87 -16.80
C ASP A 185 3.03 -1.76 -16.20
N ILE A 186 3.74 -2.88 -16.05
CA ILE A 186 5.11 -2.88 -15.54
C ILE A 186 6.06 -2.13 -16.49
N ARG A 187 5.93 -2.30 -17.81
CA ARG A 187 6.72 -1.54 -18.80
C ARG A 187 6.43 -0.04 -18.72
N ALA A 188 5.17 0.35 -18.52
CA ALA A 188 4.78 1.75 -18.35
C ALA A 188 5.43 2.37 -17.10
N VAL A 189 5.40 1.66 -15.97
CA VAL A 189 6.07 2.10 -14.73
C VAL A 189 7.58 2.21 -14.92
N LEU A 190 8.22 1.24 -15.57
CA LEU A 190 9.65 1.29 -15.87
C LEU A 190 10.04 2.51 -16.70
N LYS A 191 9.23 2.88 -17.71
CA LYS A 191 9.43 4.10 -18.51
C LYS A 191 9.33 5.36 -17.64
N LYS A 192 8.33 5.44 -16.75
CA LYS A 192 8.17 6.57 -15.81
C LYS A 192 9.38 6.73 -14.89
N ILE A 193 9.88 5.63 -14.33
CA ILE A 193 11.10 5.64 -13.50
C ILE A 193 12.31 6.13 -14.31
N GLN A 194 12.45 5.71 -15.57
CA GLN A 194 13.55 6.15 -16.43
C GLN A 194 13.48 7.66 -16.73
N SER A 195 12.29 8.19 -17.05
CA SER A 195 12.07 9.62 -17.22
C SER A 195 12.42 10.39 -15.95
N PHE A 196 11.93 9.93 -14.79
CA PHE A 196 12.23 10.55 -13.50
C PHE A 196 13.72 10.59 -13.16
N LYS A 197 14.50 9.56 -13.50
CA LYS A 197 15.96 9.53 -13.26
C LYS A 197 16.75 10.48 -14.17
N SER A 198 16.13 11.01 -15.22
CA SER A 198 16.78 11.89 -16.21
C SER A 198 16.51 13.38 -15.93
N GLU A 199 15.63 13.69 -14.98
CA GLU A 199 15.34 15.03 -14.44
C GLU A 199 16.36 15.39 -13.33
#